data_AF-A0A527I9E3-F1
#
_entry.id   AF-A0A527I9E3-F1
#
_cell.length_a   1.000
_cell.length_b   1.000
_cell.length_c   1.000
_cell.angle_alpha   90.00
_cell.angle_beta   90.00
_cell.angle_gamma   90.00
#
_symmetry.space_group_name_H-M   'P 1'
#
loop_
_entity.id
_entity.type
_entity.pdbx_description
1 polymer ?
#
loop_
_entity_poly.entity_id
_entity_poly.type
_entity_poly.pdbx_seq_one_letter_code
_entity_poly.pdbx_strand_id
1 'polypeptide(L)'
;MSEFGLIALALTIVILSGGIDLSVGSMFALCVLAALVSMNVAGLPVGVALIATLATGLVCGLLNGVLIGYLRLRAFITTLVTLVIYRALYDIIFPRLASAIVGSIPVSPTWDLIGFGTFYGLPVSFAIFAVIALGAHIVLSRL
;
A
#
# COMPACT_ATOMS: atom_id res chain seq x y z
N MET A 1 8.32 -11.13 -3.72
CA MET A 1 9.45 -10.23 -3.35
C MET A 1 9.46 -8.92 -4.15
N SER A 2 8.51 -8.69 -5.06
CA SER A 2 8.30 -7.40 -5.72
C SER A 2 7.68 -6.35 -4.79
N GLU A 3 7.01 -6.78 -3.72
CA GLU A 3 6.31 -5.93 -2.75
C GLU A 3 7.30 -5.04 -1.99
N PHE A 4 8.40 -5.62 -1.49
CA PHE A 4 9.46 -4.85 -0.83
C PHE A 4 10.15 -3.87 -1.79
N GLY A 5 10.27 -4.24 -3.07
CA GLY A 5 10.79 -3.35 -4.11
C GLY A 5 9.90 -2.12 -4.30
N LEU A 6 8.58 -2.30 -4.35
CA LEU A 6 7.63 -1.19 -4.42
C LEU A 6 7.71 -0.27 -3.20
N ILE A 7 7.83 -0.85 -2.00
CA ILE A 7 8.01 -0.07 -0.77
C ILE A 7 9.32 0.71 -0.80
N ALA A 8 10.43 0.10 -1.24
CA ALA A 8 11.72 0.76 -1.35
C ALA A 8 11.70 1.92 -2.36
N LEU A 9 11.01 1.76 -3.49
CA LEU A 9 10.79 2.84 -4.46
C LEU A 9 10.01 4.00 -3.85
N ALA A 10 8.92 3.72 -3.13
CA ALA A 10 8.15 4.75 -2.46
C ALA A 10 8.99 5.51 -1.42
N LEU A 11 9.77 4.79 -0.61
CA LEU A 11 10.68 5.39 0.38
C LEU A 11 11.80 6.21 -0.27
N THR A 12 12.26 5.84 -1.46
CA THR A 12 13.26 6.63 -2.20
C THR A 12 12.75 8.04 -2.45
N ILE A 13 11.49 8.18 -2.87
CA ILE A 13 10.87 9.50 -3.12
C ILE A 13 10.81 10.32 -1.83
N VAL A 14 10.45 9.69 -0.70
CA VAL A 14 10.41 10.36 0.61
C VAL A 14 11.80 10.87 1.02
N ILE A 15 12.83 10.04 0.88
CA ILE A 15 14.21 10.40 1.26
C ILE A 15 14.74 11.51 0.35
N LEU A 16 14.46 11.45 -0.95
CA LEU A 16 14.84 12.51 -1.90
C LEU A 16 14.20 13.85 -1.56
N SER A 17 13.00 13.86 -0.98
CA SER A 17 12.36 15.09 -0.47
C SER A 17 12.98 15.63 0.84
N GLY A 18 14.01 14.97 1.39
CA GLY A 18 14.64 15.31 2.66
C GLY A 18 13.86 14.83 3.89
N GLY A 19 12.88 13.95 3.71
CA GLY A 19 12.03 13.42 4.76
C GLY A 19 12.42 12.02 5.25
N ILE A 20 11.69 11.53 6.25
CA ILE A 20 11.74 10.14 6.73
C ILE A 20 10.30 9.68 6.91
N ASP A 21 9.96 8.48 6.44
CA ASP A 21 8.67 7.86 6.68
C ASP A 21 8.82 6.51 7.41
N LEU A 22 8.51 6.54 8.71
CA LEU A 22 8.43 5.35 9.55
C LEU A 22 7.09 4.61 9.38
N SER A 23 6.04 5.31 8.96
CA SER A 23 4.65 4.82 8.93
C SER A 23 4.34 3.87 7.77
N VAL A 24 5.27 3.69 6.83
CA VAL A 24 5.05 2.91 5.60
C VAL A 24 4.61 1.47 5.87
N GLY A 25 5.13 0.84 6.92
CA GLY A 25 4.76 -0.54 7.27
C GLY A 25 3.32 -0.65 7.78
N SER A 26 2.91 0.28 8.65
CA SER A 26 1.52 0.36 9.11
C SER A 26 0.54 0.79 8.01
N MET A 27 0.99 1.65 7.09
CA MET A 27 0.21 2.03 5.91
C MET A 27 0.00 0.83 4.99
N PHE A 28 1.06 0.05 4.73
CA PHE A 28 0.96 -1.20 3.98
C PHE A 28 -0.03 -2.18 4.61
N ALA A 29 0.00 -2.35 5.94
CA ALA A 29 -0.95 -3.20 6.65
C ALA A 29 -2.41 -2.74 6.48
N LEU A 30 -2.68 -1.43 6.52
CA LEU A 30 -4.02 -0.89 6.26
C LEU A 30 -4.47 -1.10 4.81
N CYS A 31 -3.57 -0.94 3.83
CA CYS A 31 -3.86 -1.21 2.43
C CYS A 31 -4.23 -2.68 2.18
N VAL A 32 -3.48 -3.60 2.80
CA VAL A 32 -3.79 -5.04 2.79
C VAL A 32 -5.14 -5.29 3.47
N LEU A 33 -5.39 -4.70 4.64
CA LEU A 33 -6.66 -4.83 5.34
C LEU A 33 -7.83 -4.36 4.47
N ALA A 34 -7.69 -3.23 3.76
CA ALA A 34 -8.71 -2.71 2.85
C ALA A 34 -9.02 -3.69 1.70
N ALA A 35 -7.99 -4.32 1.11
CA ALA A 35 -8.17 -5.35 0.09
C ALA A 35 -8.93 -6.56 0.66
N LEU A 36 -8.48 -7.05 1.83
CA LEU A 36 -9.03 -8.21 2.50
C LEU A 36 -10.48 -7.99 2.92
N VAL A 37 -10.82 -6.84 3.50
CA VAL A 37 -12.19 -6.50 3.88
C VAL A 37 -13.08 -6.41 2.64
N SER A 38 -12.61 -5.75 1.57
CA SER A 38 -13.38 -5.63 0.34
C SER A 38 -13.70 -6.98 -0.28
N MET A 39 -12.73 -7.89 -0.33
CA MET A 39 -12.88 -9.16 -1.04
C MET A 39 -13.45 -10.28 -0.16
N ASN A 40 -12.94 -10.45 1.07
CA ASN A 40 -13.28 -11.57 1.93
C ASN A 40 -14.49 -11.32 2.83
N VAL A 41 -14.73 -10.06 3.20
CA VAL A 41 -15.85 -9.71 4.09
C VAL A 41 -17.03 -9.19 3.27
N ALA A 42 -16.79 -8.26 2.36
CA ALA A 42 -17.85 -7.66 1.55
C ALA A 42 -18.12 -8.39 0.22
N GLY A 43 -17.29 -9.36 -0.18
CA GLY A 43 -17.48 -10.14 -1.41
C GLY A 43 -17.38 -9.31 -2.69
N LEU A 44 -16.71 -8.14 -2.64
CA LEU A 44 -16.63 -7.21 -3.76
C LEU A 44 -15.63 -7.71 -4.83
N PRO A 45 -15.85 -7.36 -6.11
CA PRO A 45 -14.95 -7.75 -7.19
C PRO A 45 -13.57 -7.10 -7.04
N VAL A 46 -12.55 -7.75 -7.62
CA VAL A 46 -11.13 -7.34 -7.53
C VAL A 46 -10.91 -5.87 -7.92
N GLY A 47 -11.62 -5.37 -8.93
CA GLY A 47 -11.51 -3.97 -9.35
C GLY A 47 -11.92 -2.98 -8.27
N VAL A 48 -12.97 -3.28 -7.50
CA VAL A 48 -13.41 -2.42 -6.39
C VAL A 48 -12.44 -2.52 -5.21
N ALA A 49 -11.93 -3.73 -4.92
CA ALA A 49 -10.90 -3.91 -3.91
C ALA A 49 -9.61 -3.15 -4.24
N LEU A 50 -9.18 -3.15 -5.49
CA LEU A 50 -8.03 -2.38 -5.97
C LEU A 50 -8.23 -0.87 -5.73
N ILE A 51 -9.40 -0.34 -6.08
CA ILE A 51 -9.73 1.07 -5.86
C ILE A 51 -9.72 1.40 -4.36
N ALA A 52 -10.32 0.54 -3.53
CA ALA A 52 -10.32 0.72 -2.08
C ALA A 52 -8.89 0.75 -1.50
N THR A 53 -8.03 -0.19 -1.91
CA THR A 53 -6.63 -0.25 -1.50
C THR A 53 -5.85 0.98 -1.94
N LEU A 54 -5.99 1.41 -3.19
CA LEU A 54 -5.35 2.63 -3.70
C LEU A 54 -5.84 3.88 -2.97
N ALA A 55 -7.13 3.97 -2.69
CA ALA A 55 -7.71 5.08 -1.93
C ALA A 55 -7.18 5.12 -0.49
N THR A 56 -7.07 3.97 0.19
CA THR A 56 -6.47 3.91 1.53
C THR A 56 -5.02 4.40 1.53
N GLY A 57 -4.20 3.89 0.61
CA GLY A 57 -2.80 4.33 0.48
C GLY A 57 -2.68 5.82 0.14
N LEU A 58 -3.53 6.32 -0.76
CA LEU A 58 -3.58 7.73 -1.14
C LEU A 58 -3.96 8.62 0.03
N VAL A 59 -4.99 8.27 0.81
CA VAL A 59 -5.40 9.05 1.99
C VAL A 59 -4.30 9.07 3.04
N CYS A 60 -3.71 7.91 3.37
CA CYS A 60 -2.63 7.83 4.35
C CYS A 60 -1.37 8.60 3.90
N GLY A 61 -1.00 8.50 2.61
CA GLY A 61 0.11 9.24 2.03
C GLY A 61 -0.15 10.75 1.97
N LEU A 62 -1.36 11.15 1.57
CA LEU A 62 -1.78 12.55 1.52
C LEU A 62 -1.75 13.20 2.90
N LEU A 63 -2.19 12.50 3.95
CA LEU A 63 -2.11 12.98 5.32
C LEU A 63 -0.67 13.33 5.69
N ASN A 64 0.28 12.42 5.47
CA ASN A 64 1.71 12.70 5.73
C ASN A 64 2.23 13.83 4.82
N GLY A 65 1.87 13.83 3.54
CA GLY A 65 2.28 14.86 2.58
C GLY A 65 1.79 16.27 2.94
N VAL A 66 0.55 16.41 3.40
CA VAL A 66 -0.02 17.69 3.84
C VAL A 66 0.62 18.15 5.15
N LEU A 67 0.76 17.25 6.14
CA LEU A 67 1.36 17.56 7.43
C LEU A 67 2.83 18.01 7.29
N ILE A 68 3.60 17.36 6.43
CA ILE A 68 5.03 17.63 6.27
C ILE A 68 5.27 18.72 5.23
N GLY A 69 4.66 18.61 4.05
CA GLY A 69 4.91 19.51 2.92
C GLY A 69 4.22 20.87 3.05
N TYR A 70 2.96 20.89 3.52
CA TYR A 70 2.19 22.14 3.62
C TYR A 70 2.30 22.76 5.01
N LEU A 71 2.07 21.97 6.06
CA LEU A 71 2.11 22.45 7.45
C LEU A 71 3.52 22.51 8.04
N ARG A 72 4.54 22.06 7.29
CA ARG A 72 5.97 22.13 7.65
C ARG A 72 6.28 21.50 9.02
N LEU A 73 5.56 20.45 9.39
CA LEU A 73 5.85 19.67 10.58
C LEU A 73 7.14 18.85 10.40
N ARG A 74 7.81 18.50 11.51
CA ARG A 74 9.02 17.67 11.46
C ARG A 74 8.65 16.26 10.98
N ALA A 75 9.24 15.83 9.87
CA ALA A 75 8.92 14.56 9.20
C ALA A 75 8.99 13.36 10.15
N PHE A 76 10.10 13.21 10.90
CA PHE A 76 10.31 12.08 11.80
C PHE A 76 9.20 11.92 12.86
N ILE A 77 8.85 13.00 13.56
CA ILE A 77 7.82 12.96 14.61
C ILE A 77 6.44 12.74 13.98
N THR A 78 6.17 13.39 12.86
CA THR A 78 4.90 13.25 12.14
C THR A 78 4.67 11.80 11.71
N THR A 79 5.67 11.16 11.12
CA THR A 79 5.54 9.78 10.64
C THR A 79 5.59 8.74 11.77
N LEU A 80 6.19 9.07 12.92
CA LEU A 80 6.05 8.26 14.14
C LEU A 80 4.61 8.31 14.67
N VAL A 81 4.01 9.50 14.74
CA VAL A 81 2.62 9.66 15.19
C VAL A 81 1.66 8.96 14.23
N THR A 82 1.79 9.16 12.92
CA THR A 82 0.92 8.48 11.95
C THR A 82 1.15 6.97 11.92
N LEU A 83 2.37 6.48 12.16
CA LEU A 83 2.62 5.05 12.38
C LEU A 83 1.75 4.50 13.52
N VAL A 84 1.74 5.16 14.67
CA VAL A 84 0.95 4.72 15.83
C VAL A 84 -0.54 4.76 15.52
N ILE A 85 -1.02 5.81 14.85
CA ILE A 85 -2.44 5.93 14.46
C ILE A 85 -2.84 4.81 13.50
N TYR A 86 -2.07 4.60 12.42
CA TYR A 86 -2.37 3.58 11.42
C TYR A 86 -2.31 2.18 12.00
N ARG A 87 -1.33 1.92 12.87
CA ARG A 87 -1.24 0.67 13.61
C ARG A 87 -2.42 0.47 14.54
N ALA A 88 -2.83 1.49 15.30
CA ALA A 88 -3.99 1.40 16.18
C ALA A 88 -5.28 1.13 15.40
N LEU A 89 -5.46 1.76 14.23
CA LEU A 89 -6.60 1.47 13.35
C LEU A 89 -6.60 0.00 12.91
N TYR A 90 -5.45 -0.53 12.49
CA TYR A 90 -5.32 -1.94 12.14
C TYR A 90 -5.66 -2.85 13.32
N ASP A 91 -5.07 -2.59 14.50
CA ASP A 91 -5.25 -3.39 15.71
C ASP A 91 -6.69 -3.35 16.25
N ILE A 92 -7.46 -2.28 15.96
CA ILE A 92 -8.88 -2.19 16.31
C ILE A 92 -9.77 -2.95 15.33
N ILE A 93 -9.48 -2.85 14.02
CA ILE A 93 -10.37 -3.34 12.96
C ILE A 93 -10.10 -4.82 12.68
N PHE A 94 -8.84 -5.21 12.49
CA PHE A 94 -8.47 -6.55 12.05
C PHE A 94 -9.02 -7.65 12.98
N PRO A 95 -8.87 -7.59 14.32
CA PRO A 95 -9.37 -8.65 15.19
C PRO A 95 -10.89 -8.85 15.12
N ARG A 96 -11.65 -7.78 14.83
CA ARG A 96 -13.12 -7.86 14.71
C ARG A 96 -13.57 -8.57 13.44
N LEU A 97 -12.74 -8.53 12.40
CA LEU A 97 -13.03 -9.09 11.08
C LEU A 97 -12.18 -10.32 10.77
N ALA A 98 -11.25 -10.70 11.66
CA ALA A 98 -10.26 -11.75 11.41
C ALA A 98 -10.89 -13.09 11.04
N SER A 99 -11.97 -13.50 11.72
CA SER A 99 -12.68 -14.75 11.41
C SER A 99 -13.30 -14.74 10.01
N ALA A 100 -13.94 -13.64 9.62
CA ALA A 100 -14.53 -13.48 8.29
C ALA A 100 -13.45 -13.40 7.19
N ILE A 101 -12.34 -12.71 7.47
CA ILE A 101 -11.20 -12.59 6.57
C ILE A 101 -10.53 -13.94 6.30
N VAL A 102 -10.29 -14.74 7.35
CA VAL A 102 -9.59 -16.04 7.23
C VAL A 102 -10.53 -17.14 6.74
N GLY A 103 -11.83 -17.04 7.05
CA GLY A 103 -12.85 -18.02 6.65
C GLY A 103 -13.26 -17.94 5.18
N SER A 104 -12.86 -16.89 4.46
CA SER A 104 -13.10 -16.72 3.03
C SER A 104 -11.77 -16.71 2.29
N ILE A 105 -11.74 -17.37 1.13
CA ILE A 105 -10.62 -17.28 0.19
C ILE A 105 -11.22 -16.74 -1.11
N PRO A 106 -10.78 -15.58 -1.62
CA PRO A 106 -11.35 -15.02 -2.84
C PRO A 106 -10.91 -15.89 -4.02
N VAL A 107 -11.83 -16.66 -4.58
CA VAL A 107 -11.62 -17.39 -5.83
C VAL A 107 -11.89 -16.45 -7.00
N SER A 108 -10.86 -15.72 -7.42
CA SER A 108 -10.93 -14.83 -8.57
C SER A 108 -9.72 -15.04 -9.48
N PRO A 109 -9.93 -15.41 -10.77
CA PRO A 109 -8.83 -15.58 -11.72
C PRO A 109 -7.97 -14.33 -11.86
N THR A 110 -8.56 -13.15 -11.72
CA THR A 110 -7.83 -11.88 -11.78
C THR A 110 -6.97 -11.66 -10.55
N TRP A 111 -7.45 -12.04 -9.36
CA TRP A 111 -6.65 -11.96 -8.12
C TRP A 111 -5.46 -12.90 -8.17
N ASP A 112 -5.70 -14.15 -8.61
CA ASP A 112 -4.66 -15.16 -8.74
C ASP A 112 -3.63 -14.77 -9.80
N LEU A 113 -4.08 -14.20 -10.93
CA LEU A 113 -3.19 -13.71 -11.98
C LEU A 113 -2.27 -12.58 -11.47
N ILE A 114 -2.81 -11.63 -10.71
CA ILE A 114 -2.04 -10.50 -10.17
C ILE A 114 -1.08 -10.95 -9.07
N GLY A 115 -1.51 -11.88 -8.21
CA GLY A 115 -0.74 -12.33 -7.06
C GLY A 115 0.33 -13.37 -7.40
N PHE A 116 -0.06 -14.42 -8.13
CA PHE A 116 0.74 -15.62 -8.38
C PHE A 116 0.91 -15.95 -9.86
N GLY A 117 0.19 -15.25 -10.74
CA GLY A 117 0.23 -15.50 -12.17
C GLY A 117 1.59 -15.21 -12.81
N THR A 118 1.81 -15.85 -13.96
CA THR A 118 3.00 -15.63 -14.78
C THR A 118 2.59 -15.28 -16.21
N PHE A 119 3.36 -14.40 -16.85
CA PHE A 119 3.21 -13.98 -18.24
C PHE A 119 4.53 -14.26 -18.97
N TYR A 120 4.52 -15.18 -19.93
CA TYR A 120 5.74 -15.65 -20.62
C TYR A 120 6.88 -16.09 -19.66
N GLY A 121 6.55 -16.73 -18.54
CA GLY A 121 7.51 -17.18 -17.53
C GLY A 121 7.95 -16.11 -16.52
N LEU A 122 7.53 -14.85 -16.68
CA LEU A 122 7.77 -13.77 -15.72
C LEU A 122 6.59 -13.63 -14.76
N PRO A 123 6.81 -13.56 -13.43
CA PRO A 123 5.74 -13.26 -12.49
C PRO A 123 5.07 -11.92 -12.79
N VAL A 124 3.74 -11.89 -12.85
CA VAL A 124 2.97 -10.66 -13.13
C VAL A 124 3.29 -9.57 -12.11
N SER A 125 3.45 -9.93 -10.83
CA SER A 125 3.83 -9.02 -9.74
C SER A 125 5.19 -8.36 -9.97
N PHE A 126 6.13 -9.06 -10.63
CA PHE A 126 7.42 -8.49 -11.02
C PHE A 126 7.28 -7.53 -12.20
N ALA A 127 6.46 -7.87 -13.19
CA ALA A 127 6.19 -6.98 -14.31
C ALA A 127 5.54 -5.67 -13.84
N ILE A 128 4.57 -5.74 -12.92
CA ILE A 128 3.95 -4.56 -12.29
C ILE A 128 5.01 -3.70 -11.58
N PHE A 129 5.88 -4.33 -10.78
CA PHE A 129 6.98 -3.63 -10.15
C PHE A 129 7.90 -2.93 -11.16
N ALA A 130 8.31 -3.62 -12.23
CA ALA A 130 9.19 -3.06 -13.25
C ALA A 130 8.55 -1.85 -13.96
N VAL A 131 7.25 -1.93 -14.29
CA VAL A 131 6.51 -0.81 -14.90
C VAL A 131 6.48 0.41 -13.96
N ILE A 132 6.17 0.19 -12.68
CA ILE A 132 6.14 1.28 -11.68
C ILE A 132 7.54 1.85 -11.46
N ALA A 133 8.58 1.00 -11.40
CA ALA A 133 9.97 1.42 -11.26
C ALA A 133 10.43 2.29 -12.42
N LEU A 134 10.12 1.89 -13.66
CA LEU A 134 10.43 2.67 -14.86
C LEU A 134 9.69 4.00 -14.87
N GLY A 135 8.40 4.01 -14.52
CA GLY A 135 7.63 5.24 -14.38
C GLY A 135 8.23 6.18 -13.34
N ALA A 136 8.55 5.67 -12.16
CA ALA A 136 9.21 6.44 -11.10
C ALA A 136 10.57 6.98 -11.54
N HIS A 137 11.39 6.18 -12.22
CA HIS A 137 12.68 6.62 -12.75
C HIS A 137 12.53 7.75 -13.78
N ILE A 138 11.58 7.65 -14.71
CA ILE A 138 11.32 8.70 -15.71
C ILE A 138 10.87 10.00 -15.03
N VAL A 139 10.01 9.91 -14.01
CA VAL A 139 9.55 11.10 -13.27
C VAL A 139 10.72 11.72 -12.49
N LEU A 140 11.48 10.91 -11.75
CA LEU A 140 12.59 11.38 -10.93
C LEU A 140 13.78 11.92 -11.75
N SER A 141 14.03 11.38 -12.94
CA SER A 141 15.10 11.86 -13.83
C SER A 141 14.75 13.18 -14.54
N ARG A 142 13.50 13.62 -14.45
CA ARG A 142 13.01 14.86 -15.08
C ARG A 142 12.65 15.96 -14.07
N LEU A 143 12.75 15.68 -12.77
CA LEU A 143 12.65 16.65 -11.68
C LEU A 143 14.02 17.29 -11.42
#